data_AF-K9S9I2-F1
#
_entry.id   AF-K9S9I2-F1
#
_cell.length_a   1.000
_cell.length_b   1.000
_cell.length_c   1.000
_cell.angle_alpha   90.00
_cell.angle_beta   90.00
_cell.angle_gamma   90.00
#
_symmetry.space_group_name_H-M   'P 1'
#
loop_
_entity.id
_entity.type
_entity.pdbx_description
1 polymer ?
#
loop_
_entity_poly.entity_id
_entity_poly.type
_entity_poly.pdbx_seq_one_letter_code
_entity_poly.pdbx_strand_id
1 'polypeptide(L)'
;MSNHPSITIPLDQSAHLLAQKFSQRYVAQPAKAEQVYHNILCICAIYDHLSLNGFEANLEDSDSWDIAIQTLSDVADVLVVGLGKLECRPVLPGSPAVFVPAEVWWADRIGYVAVQLDHPLQAATQATILGFLEQDYFEASESEQVPLPDLKPPEELLKYLELLQQPQPVRSFIHLSRWLEKQVEAGWEAIETLIPSPAVRWDLAFRSQDNAPVPILRGQLLDHQLNLQGQSIALVIALTSSDNQRLDIQARLYPVGSAKYLPPHLKIMLLSETGEVVATKSGEPLMSESRQYPPDSFIQLRRFKYPLGKRFSIRVALGEASVTRDFMV
;
A
#
# COMPACT_ATOMS: atom_id res chain seq x y z
N MET A 1 -23.66 2.35 20.06
CA MET A 1 -23.83 0.89 19.85
C MET A 1 -24.06 0.70 18.37
N SER A 2 -22.98 0.56 17.60
CA SER A 2 -23.04 0.26 16.18
C SER A 2 -23.52 -1.19 16.06
N ASN A 3 -24.76 -1.37 15.58
CA ASN A 3 -25.43 -2.67 15.53
C ASN A 3 -25.04 -3.39 14.22
N HIS A 4 -23.74 -3.60 14.00
CA HIS A 4 -23.26 -4.40 12.86
C HIS A 4 -23.44 -5.88 13.19
N PRO A 5 -23.89 -6.71 12.22
CA PRO A 5 -23.94 -8.15 12.41
C PRO A 5 -22.51 -8.67 12.68
N SER A 6 -22.33 -9.39 13.78
CA SER A 6 -21.03 -9.96 14.15
C SER A 6 -20.95 -11.43 13.74
N ILE A 7 -19.76 -11.93 13.43
CA ILE A 7 -19.54 -13.33 13.06
C ILE A 7 -18.96 -14.05 14.27
N THR A 8 -19.69 -15.01 14.84
CA THR A 8 -19.26 -15.75 16.02
C THR A 8 -18.84 -17.17 15.66
N ILE A 9 -17.69 -17.57 16.19
CA ILE A 9 -17.01 -18.84 15.91
C ILE A 9 -16.83 -19.57 17.24
N PRO A 10 -17.24 -20.84 17.36
CA PRO A 10 -17.03 -21.62 18.57
C PRO A 10 -15.53 -21.92 18.75
N LEU A 11 -15.02 -21.77 19.96
CA LEU A 11 -13.66 -22.19 20.32
C LEU A 11 -13.73 -23.61 20.89
N ASP A 12 -13.11 -24.54 20.19
CA ASP A 12 -13.10 -25.93 20.61
C ASP A 12 -11.93 -26.25 21.56
N GLN A 13 -11.92 -27.47 22.09
CA GLN A 13 -10.86 -27.91 22.99
C GLN A 13 -9.47 -27.93 22.31
N SER A 14 -9.40 -28.13 21.00
CA SER A 14 -8.14 -28.17 20.27
C SER A 14 -7.48 -26.78 20.23
N ALA A 15 -8.26 -25.72 20.03
CA ALA A 15 -7.80 -24.34 20.09
C ALA A 15 -7.23 -24.00 21.48
N HIS A 16 -7.91 -24.41 22.55
CA HIS A 16 -7.43 -24.21 23.92
C HIS A 16 -6.14 -24.98 24.23
N LEU A 17 -6.05 -26.24 23.80
CA LEU A 17 -4.84 -27.03 23.99
C LEU A 17 -3.65 -26.44 23.25
N LEU A 18 -3.87 -25.93 22.03
CA LEU A 18 -2.85 -25.24 21.26
C LEU A 18 -2.41 -23.94 21.93
N ALA A 19 -3.36 -23.10 22.34
CA ALA A 19 -3.08 -21.84 23.06
C ALA A 19 -2.31 -22.10 24.36
N GLN A 20 -2.67 -23.16 25.10
CA GLN A 20 -1.97 -23.56 26.32
C GLN A 20 -0.55 -24.04 26.04
N LYS A 21 -0.34 -24.83 24.98
CA LYS A 21 1.00 -25.29 24.56
C LYS A 21 1.93 -24.11 24.24
N PHE A 22 1.42 -23.09 23.56
CA PHE A 22 2.20 -21.90 23.21
C PHE A 22 2.47 -21.00 24.42
N SER A 23 1.46 -20.74 25.25
CA SER A 23 1.61 -19.90 26.45
C SER A 23 2.54 -20.50 27.50
N GLN A 24 2.61 -21.84 27.60
CA GLN A 24 3.52 -22.55 28.51
C GLN A 24 5.01 -22.27 28.25
N ARG A 25 5.38 -21.75 27.07
CA ARG A 25 6.75 -21.31 26.78
C ARG A 25 7.16 -20.10 27.63
N TYR A 26 6.19 -19.32 28.10
CA TYR A 26 6.39 -18.05 28.77
C TYR A 26 5.93 -18.07 30.25
N VAL A 27 5.96 -19.23 30.92
CA VAL A 27 5.52 -19.37 32.33
C VAL A 27 6.22 -18.39 33.29
N ALA A 28 7.48 -18.01 33.00
CA ALA A 28 8.21 -17.02 33.78
C ALA A 28 7.76 -15.56 33.54
N GLN A 29 6.87 -15.32 32.55
CA GLN A 29 6.38 -14.02 32.12
C GLN A 29 4.84 -14.06 31.98
N PRO A 30 4.08 -13.97 33.09
CA PRO A 30 2.64 -14.20 33.09
C PRO A 30 1.86 -13.36 32.08
N ALA A 31 2.19 -12.08 31.94
CA ALA A 31 1.53 -11.18 30.98
C ALA A 31 1.75 -11.62 29.53
N LYS A 32 2.97 -12.05 29.17
CA LYS A 32 3.29 -12.55 27.83
C LYS A 32 2.62 -13.90 27.57
N ALA A 33 2.56 -14.77 28.57
CA ALA A 33 1.86 -16.04 28.47
C ALA A 33 0.35 -15.85 28.21
N GLU A 34 -0.28 -14.92 28.92
CA GLU A 34 -1.69 -14.56 28.72
C GLU A 34 -1.95 -13.95 27.34
N GLN A 35 -1.11 -13.00 26.93
CA GLN A 35 -1.14 -12.41 25.60
C GLN A 35 -1.04 -13.48 24.50
N VAL A 36 -0.03 -14.35 24.55
CA VAL A 36 0.16 -15.43 23.56
C VAL A 36 -1.03 -16.39 23.57
N TYR A 37 -1.61 -16.69 24.73
CA TYR A 37 -2.80 -17.52 24.82
C TYR A 37 -3.98 -16.91 24.05
N HIS A 38 -4.29 -15.63 24.27
CA HIS A 38 -5.38 -14.95 23.58
C HIS A 38 -5.11 -14.78 22.07
N ASN A 39 -3.87 -14.47 21.69
CA ASN A 39 -3.47 -14.38 20.28
C ASN A 39 -3.74 -15.71 19.55
N ILE A 40 -3.34 -16.85 20.14
CA ILE A 40 -3.56 -18.16 19.52
C ILE A 40 -5.05 -18.48 19.40
N LEU A 41 -5.89 -18.16 20.40
CA LEU A 41 -7.34 -18.36 20.27
C LEU A 41 -7.95 -17.54 19.12
N CYS A 42 -7.51 -16.30 18.94
CA CYS A 42 -7.97 -15.45 17.84
C CYS A 42 -7.50 -15.98 16.48
N ILE A 43 -6.25 -16.43 16.38
CA ILE A 43 -5.71 -17.06 15.17
C ILE A 43 -6.52 -18.31 14.82
N CYS A 44 -6.80 -19.19 15.77
CA CYS A 44 -7.61 -20.40 15.54
C CYS A 44 -9.00 -20.04 15.01
N ALA A 45 -9.67 -19.05 15.62
CA ALA A 45 -10.98 -18.62 15.16
C ALA A 45 -10.94 -18.11 13.71
N ILE A 46 -9.98 -17.24 13.36
CA ILE A 46 -9.85 -16.72 12.00
C ILE A 46 -9.46 -17.82 11.02
N TYR A 47 -8.57 -18.74 11.41
CA TYR A 47 -8.19 -19.90 10.62
C TYR A 47 -9.41 -20.77 10.26
N ASP A 48 -10.26 -21.08 11.24
CA ASP A 48 -11.48 -21.86 11.02
C ASP A 48 -12.47 -21.10 10.12
N HIS A 49 -12.63 -19.80 10.34
CA HIS A 49 -13.50 -18.95 9.52
C HIS A 49 -13.05 -18.91 8.05
N LEU A 50 -11.75 -18.73 7.80
CA LEU A 50 -11.17 -18.74 6.47
C LEU A 50 -11.35 -20.09 5.79
N SER A 51 -11.03 -21.18 6.50
CA SER A 51 -11.13 -22.55 6.00
C SER A 51 -12.56 -22.91 5.60
N LEU A 52 -13.54 -22.54 6.43
CA LEU A 52 -14.97 -22.76 6.15
C LEU A 52 -15.47 -22.00 4.92
N ASN A 53 -14.81 -20.88 4.57
CA ASN A 53 -15.16 -20.04 3.42
C ASN A 53 -14.24 -20.28 2.21
N GLY A 54 -13.47 -21.37 2.20
CA GLY A 54 -12.69 -21.81 1.04
C GLY A 54 -11.35 -21.11 0.84
N PHE A 55 -10.87 -20.36 1.84
CA PHE A 55 -9.51 -19.82 1.85
C PHE A 55 -8.55 -20.86 2.43
N GLU A 56 -7.41 -21.05 1.77
CA GLU A 56 -6.32 -21.86 2.30
C GLU A 56 -5.43 -20.98 3.19
N ALA A 57 -5.22 -21.40 4.44
CA ALA A 57 -4.39 -20.70 5.41
C ALA A 57 -3.29 -21.63 5.96
N ASN A 58 -2.12 -21.09 6.26
CA ASN A 58 -0.99 -21.81 6.85
C ASN A 58 -0.56 -21.17 8.16
N LEU A 59 -0.70 -21.92 9.26
CA LEU A 59 -0.27 -21.48 10.59
C LEU A 59 1.25 -21.55 10.75
N GLU A 60 1.91 -22.58 10.21
CA GLU A 60 3.35 -22.84 10.44
C GLU A 60 4.26 -21.80 9.78
N ASP A 61 3.81 -21.22 8.66
CA ASP A 61 4.53 -20.15 7.94
C ASP A 61 4.19 -18.73 8.47
N SER A 62 3.40 -18.63 9.55
CA SER A 62 3.05 -17.35 10.18
C SER A 62 4.10 -16.93 11.22
N ASP A 63 4.27 -15.63 11.43
CA ASP A 63 5.25 -15.11 12.40
C ASP A 63 4.91 -15.54 13.84
N SER A 64 3.63 -15.72 14.15
CA SER A 64 3.14 -16.25 15.41
C SER A 64 3.60 -17.68 15.70
N TRP A 65 4.03 -18.44 14.69
CA TRP A 65 4.63 -19.77 14.88
C TRP A 65 6.15 -19.73 15.07
N ASP A 66 6.81 -18.62 14.73
CA ASP A 66 8.24 -18.42 14.99
C ASP A 66 8.48 -18.00 16.45
N ILE A 67 9.27 -18.79 17.17
CA ILE A 67 9.54 -18.56 18.60
C ILE A 67 10.29 -17.25 18.83
N ALA A 68 11.23 -16.87 17.95
CA ALA A 68 11.99 -15.64 18.10
C ALA A 68 11.09 -14.42 17.87
N ILE A 69 10.27 -14.42 16.82
CA ILE A 69 9.36 -13.31 16.52
C ILE A 69 8.27 -13.20 17.61
N GLN A 70 7.64 -14.32 17.98
CA GLN A 70 6.64 -14.35 19.07
C GLN A 70 7.20 -13.84 20.40
N THR A 71 8.48 -14.09 20.68
CA THR A 71 9.12 -13.61 21.92
C THR A 71 9.35 -12.10 21.89
N LEU A 72 9.75 -11.56 20.73
CA LEU A 72 10.16 -10.16 20.58
C LEU A 72 9.01 -9.19 20.23
N SER A 73 7.85 -9.71 19.80
CA SER A 73 6.73 -8.90 19.31
C SER A 73 5.38 -9.42 19.82
N ASP A 74 4.38 -8.54 19.89
CA ASP A 74 2.99 -8.94 20.05
C ASP A 74 2.33 -9.29 18.72
N VAL A 75 2.77 -10.39 18.11
CA VAL A 75 2.24 -10.88 16.83
C VAL A 75 1.14 -11.92 17.02
N ALA A 76 0.10 -11.80 16.21
CA ALA A 76 -1.06 -12.68 16.17
C ALA A 76 -1.50 -12.98 14.72
N ASP A 77 -0.58 -13.33 13.82
CA ASP A 77 -0.86 -13.45 12.39
C ASP A 77 -1.26 -14.86 11.94
N VAL A 78 -1.98 -14.92 10.82
CA VAL A 78 -2.21 -16.12 10.02
C VAL A 78 -1.89 -15.83 8.56
N LEU A 79 -1.07 -16.67 7.92
CA LEU A 79 -0.78 -16.60 6.50
C LEU A 79 -1.97 -17.13 5.71
N VAL A 80 -2.55 -16.29 4.85
CA VAL A 80 -3.50 -16.70 3.82
C VAL A 80 -2.72 -16.98 2.54
N VAL A 81 -2.76 -18.24 2.09
CA VAL A 81 -1.93 -18.72 0.98
C VAL A 81 -2.23 -17.92 -0.29
N GLY A 82 -1.17 -17.40 -0.92
CA GLY A 82 -1.25 -16.61 -2.14
C GLY A 82 -1.64 -15.14 -1.94
N LEU A 83 -1.96 -14.70 -0.71
CA LEU A 83 -2.34 -13.31 -0.41
C LEU A 83 -1.34 -12.61 0.52
N GLY A 84 -1.01 -13.22 1.65
CA GLY A 84 -0.21 -12.60 2.72
C GLY A 84 -0.82 -12.82 4.10
N LYS A 85 -0.38 -12.06 5.10
CA LYS A 85 -0.68 -12.33 6.51
C LYS A 85 -1.80 -11.45 7.06
N LEU A 86 -2.81 -12.06 7.70
CA LEU A 86 -3.84 -11.34 8.45
C LEU A 86 -3.49 -11.32 9.93
N GLU A 87 -3.51 -10.14 10.53
CA GLU A 87 -3.25 -9.97 11.96
C GLU A 87 -4.56 -10.14 12.76
N CYS A 88 -4.63 -11.12 13.66
CA CYS A 88 -5.82 -11.53 14.41
C CYS A 88 -5.78 -10.99 15.85
N ARG A 89 -6.25 -9.76 16.05
CA ARG A 89 -6.06 -9.01 17.30
C ARG A 89 -7.15 -9.32 18.35
N PRO A 90 -6.78 -9.74 19.57
CA PRO A 90 -7.75 -9.97 20.63
C PRO A 90 -8.37 -8.66 21.15
N VAL A 91 -9.67 -8.71 21.43
CA VAL A 91 -10.45 -7.64 22.07
C VAL A 91 -11.12 -8.22 23.31
N LEU A 92 -10.91 -7.59 24.46
CA LEU A 92 -11.57 -8.02 25.70
C LEU A 92 -13.04 -7.54 25.72
N PRO A 93 -13.95 -8.27 26.40
CA PRO A 93 -15.32 -7.83 26.61
C PRO A 93 -15.39 -6.41 27.19
N GLY A 94 -16.20 -5.55 26.57
CA GLY A 94 -16.40 -4.17 27.01
C GLY A 94 -15.31 -3.18 26.61
N SER A 95 -14.23 -3.61 25.94
CA SER A 95 -13.24 -2.69 25.37
C SER A 95 -13.86 -1.84 24.25
N PRO A 96 -13.66 -0.52 24.21
CA PRO A 96 -14.16 0.35 23.14
C PRO A 96 -13.26 0.38 21.89
N ALA A 97 -12.08 -0.23 21.97
CA ALA A 97 -11.06 -0.21 20.92
C ALA A 97 -10.32 -1.56 20.85
N VAL A 98 -9.75 -1.84 19.68
CA VAL A 98 -8.78 -2.92 19.46
C VAL A 98 -7.37 -2.33 19.54
N PHE A 99 -6.46 -3.07 20.18
CA PHE A 99 -5.05 -2.71 20.24
C PHE A 99 -4.28 -3.40 19.11
N VAL A 100 -3.62 -2.60 18.27
CA VAL A 100 -2.76 -3.05 17.17
C VAL A 100 -1.36 -2.45 17.40
N PRO A 101 -0.39 -3.23 17.88
CA PRO A 101 0.96 -2.76 18.18
C PRO A 101 1.64 -2.15 16.95
N ALA A 102 2.40 -1.06 17.13
CA ALA A 102 3.07 -0.40 16.02
C ALA A 102 4.12 -1.28 15.33
N GLU A 103 4.66 -2.27 16.05
CA GLU A 103 5.54 -3.24 15.43
C GLU A 103 4.84 -4.04 14.35
N VAL A 104 3.55 -4.37 14.43
CA VAL A 104 2.90 -5.21 13.40
C VAL A 104 2.34 -4.43 12.20
N TRP A 105 2.61 -3.14 12.08
CA TRP A 105 2.09 -2.30 10.97
C TRP A 105 2.85 -2.46 9.65
N TRP A 106 3.54 -3.57 9.45
CA TRP A 106 4.41 -3.79 8.29
C TRP A 106 3.62 -4.05 7.01
N ALA A 107 4.29 -3.79 5.87
CA ALA A 107 3.72 -3.94 4.53
C ALA A 107 3.49 -5.41 4.10
N ASP A 108 3.83 -6.40 4.92
CA ASP A 108 3.52 -7.82 4.64
C ASP A 108 2.18 -8.27 5.24
N ARG A 109 1.55 -7.44 6.08
CA ARG A 109 0.19 -7.65 6.56
C ARG A 109 -0.80 -7.19 5.50
N ILE A 110 -1.74 -8.06 5.16
CA ILE A 110 -2.84 -7.76 4.23
C ILE A 110 -4.07 -7.19 4.93
N GLY A 111 -4.07 -7.12 6.26
CA GLY A 111 -5.17 -6.55 7.04
C GLY A 111 -5.13 -6.96 8.50
N TYR A 112 -6.01 -6.35 9.29
CA TYR A 112 -6.07 -6.51 10.74
C TYR A 112 -7.51 -6.83 11.14
N VAL A 113 -7.72 -7.93 11.86
CA VAL A 113 -9.04 -8.42 12.25
C VAL A 113 -9.20 -8.29 13.75
N ALA A 114 -10.25 -7.60 14.19
CA ALA A 114 -10.57 -7.46 15.61
C ALA A 114 -11.46 -8.62 16.06
N VAL A 115 -10.97 -9.41 17.01
CA VAL A 115 -11.63 -10.64 17.48
C VAL A 115 -11.90 -10.53 18.97
N GLN A 116 -13.17 -10.47 19.35
CA GLN A 116 -13.58 -10.46 20.75
C GLN A 116 -13.73 -11.88 21.30
N LEU A 117 -13.03 -12.17 22.40
CA LEU A 117 -13.27 -13.38 23.17
C LEU A 117 -14.43 -13.12 24.14
N ASP A 118 -15.36 -14.07 24.25
CA ASP A 118 -16.51 -13.98 25.17
C ASP A 118 -16.10 -13.97 26.65
N HIS A 119 -14.92 -14.49 26.97
CA HIS A 119 -14.35 -14.47 28.32
C HIS A 119 -12.87 -14.04 28.31
N PRO A 120 -12.43 -13.18 29.24
CA PRO A 120 -11.04 -12.69 29.29
C PRO A 120 -10.01 -13.69 29.85
N LEU A 121 -10.41 -14.94 30.11
CA LEU A 121 -9.55 -15.96 30.73
C LEU A 121 -9.60 -17.22 29.86
N GLN A 122 -8.91 -18.27 30.31
CA GLN A 122 -8.88 -19.60 29.68
C GLN A 122 -10.24 -20.35 29.67
N ALA A 123 -11.35 -19.64 29.87
CA ALA A 123 -12.72 -20.13 29.85
C ALA A 123 -13.53 -19.60 28.65
N ALA A 124 -12.89 -18.88 27.72
CA ALA A 124 -13.56 -18.41 26.51
C ALA A 124 -14.14 -19.60 25.72
N THR A 125 -15.38 -19.52 25.27
CA THR A 125 -16.02 -20.57 24.46
C THR A 125 -16.31 -20.11 23.05
N GLN A 126 -16.23 -18.80 22.81
CA GLN A 126 -16.58 -18.19 21.54
C GLN A 126 -15.66 -17.01 21.24
N ALA A 127 -15.30 -16.90 19.96
CA ALA A 127 -14.62 -15.75 19.39
C ALA A 127 -15.56 -15.05 18.41
N THR A 128 -15.72 -13.74 18.55
CA THR A 128 -16.60 -12.93 17.71
C THR A 128 -15.78 -11.95 16.90
N ILE A 129 -15.81 -12.06 15.58
CA ILE A 129 -15.21 -11.09 14.67
C ILE A 129 -16.06 -9.81 14.73
N LEU A 130 -15.47 -8.74 15.24
CA LEU A 130 -16.11 -7.43 15.38
C LEU A 130 -16.03 -6.60 14.09
N GLY A 131 -14.99 -6.85 13.28
CA GLY A 131 -14.71 -6.13 12.06
C GLY A 131 -13.24 -6.25 11.67
N PHE A 132 -12.84 -5.52 10.63
CA PHE A 132 -11.47 -5.54 10.14
C PHE A 132 -11.00 -4.18 9.63
N LEU A 133 -9.70 -4.06 9.43
CA LEU A 133 -9.01 -2.94 8.80
C LEU A 133 -8.23 -3.47 7.60
N GLU A 134 -8.19 -2.68 6.54
CA GLU A 134 -7.39 -2.97 5.36
C GLU A 134 -5.91 -2.63 5.62
N GLN A 135 -5.02 -3.17 4.79
CA GLN A 135 -3.57 -3.03 4.90
C GLN A 135 -3.08 -1.57 5.05
N ASP A 136 -3.73 -0.63 4.39
CA ASP A 136 -3.32 0.78 4.32
C ASP A 136 -3.80 1.64 5.50
N TYR A 137 -4.55 1.07 6.45
CA TYR A 137 -5.12 1.83 7.57
C TYR A 137 -4.08 2.62 8.37
N PHE A 138 -2.93 1.99 8.68
CA PHE A 138 -1.85 2.62 9.45
C PHE A 138 -0.91 3.50 8.60
N GLU A 139 -1.20 3.71 7.31
CA GLU A 139 -0.52 4.75 6.53
C GLU A 139 -1.00 6.16 6.93
N ALA A 140 -2.26 6.28 7.35
CA ALA A 140 -2.88 7.54 7.76
C ALA A 140 -3.10 7.67 9.27
N SER A 141 -2.89 6.60 10.04
CA SER A 141 -3.09 6.54 11.50
C SER A 141 -1.79 6.22 12.23
N GLU A 142 -1.49 6.97 13.30
CA GLU A 142 -0.33 6.75 14.17
C GLU A 142 -0.73 6.20 15.56
N SER A 143 -1.96 5.70 15.70
CA SER A 143 -2.50 5.21 16.99
C SER A 143 -2.58 3.69 17.04
N GLU A 144 -1.97 3.08 18.06
CA GLU A 144 -2.12 1.65 18.37
C GLU A 144 -3.50 1.28 18.92
N GLN A 145 -4.28 2.27 19.35
CA GLN A 145 -5.67 2.07 19.79
C GLN A 145 -6.60 2.47 18.66
N VAL A 146 -7.27 1.49 18.06
CA VAL A 146 -8.25 1.69 16.99
C VAL A 146 -9.67 1.56 17.54
N PRO A 147 -10.48 2.63 17.54
CA PRO A 147 -11.88 2.56 17.96
C PRO A 147 -12.66 1.51 17.17
N LEU A 148 -13.46 0.69 17.87
CA LEU A 148 -14.29 -0.33 17.20
C LEU A 148 -15.23 0.23 16.11
N PRO A 149 -15.78 1.47 16.22
CA PRO A 149 -16.57 2.05 15.14
C PRO A 149 -15.82 2.33 13.84
N ASP A 150 -14.48 2.37 13.87
CA ASP A 150 -13.66 2.63 12.68
C ASP A 150 -13.37 1.33 11.89
N LEU A 151 -13.74 0.18 12.44
CA LEU A 151 -13.61 -1.12 11.78
C LEU A 151 -14.62 -1.24 10.64
N LYS A 152 -14.19 -1.81 9.51
CA LYS A 152 -15.09 -2.27 8.46
C LYS A 152 -15.92 -3.45 8.94
N PRO A 153 -17.16 -3.60 8.46
CA PRO A 153 -18.04 -4.70 8.87
C PRO A 153 -17.41 -6.08 8.61
N PRO A 154 -17.58 -7.06 9.52
CA PRO A 154 -16.95 -8.37 9.38
C PRO A 154 -17.43 -9.15 8.15
N GLU A 155 -18.66 -8.91 7.67
CA GLU A 155 -19.19 -9.51 6.44
C GLU A 155 -18.48 -9.06 5.14
N GLU A 156 -17.73 -7.96 5.19
CA GLU A 156 -16.94 -7.48 4.05
C GLU A 156 -15.55 -8.11 3.99
N LEU A 157 -15.10 -8.80 5.06
CA LEU A 157 -13.75 -9.38 5.13
C LEU A 157 -13.49 -10.37 3.99
N LEU A 158 -14.41 -11.32 3.76
CA LEU A 158 -14.23 -12.34 2.71
C LEU A 158 -14.21 -11.70 1.32
N LYS A 159 -15.06 -10.70 1.06
CA LYS A 159 -15.08 -9.94 -0.19
C LYS A 159 -13.77 -9.19 -0.40
N TYR A 160 -13.24 -8.59 0.66
CA TYR A 160 -11.94 -7.93 0.63
C TYR A 160 -10.82 -8.91 0.24
N LEU A 161 -10.79 -10.10 0.85
CA LEU A 161 -9.81 -11.13 0.50
C LEU A 161 -9.99 -11.66 -0.92
N GLU A 162 -11.22 -11.87 -1.39
CA GLU A 162 -11.51 -12.20 -2.80
C GLU A 162 -11.00 -11.12 -3.76
N LEU A 163 -11.16 -9.84 -3.41
CA LEU A 163 -10.61 -8.73 -4.19
C LEU A 163 -9.08 -8.81 -4.27
N LEU A 164 -8.40 -9.21 -3.20
CA LEU A 164 -6.95 -9.42 -3.20
C LEU A 164 -6.52 -10.66 -4.03
N GLN A 165 -7.36 -11.71 -4.08
CA GLN A 165 -7.11 -12.92 -4.89
C GLN A 165 -7.30 -12.69 -6.38
N GLN A 166 -8.20 -11.78 -6.74
CA GLN A 166 -8.32 -11.37 -8.13
C GLN A 166 -6.95 -10.87 -8.59
N PRO A 167 -6.56 -11.13 -9.85
CA PRO A 167 -5.43 -10.44 -10.46
C PRO A 167 -5.76 -8.96 -10.55
N GLN A 168 -5.65 -8.26 -9.42
CA GLN A 168 -5.43 -6.84 -9.41
C GLN A 168 -4.18 -6.65 -10.26
N PRO A 169 -4.13 -5.65 -11.15
CA PRO A 169 -2.86 -5.25 -11.71
C PRO A 169 -1.98 -4.95 -10.49
N VAL A 170 -1.04 -5.85 -10.19
CA VAL A 170 -0.08 -5.68 -9.11
C VAL A 170 0.39 -4.25 -9.25
N ARG A 171 0.10 -3.38 -8.27
CA ARG A 171 0.66 -2.04 -8.26
C ARG A 171 2.16 -2.24 -8.06
N SER A 172 2.85 -2.49 -9.16
CA SER A 172 4.28 -2.62 -9.20
C SER A 172 4.80 -1.20 -8.99
N PHE A 173 5.13 -0.89 -7.75
CA PHE A 173 5.77 0.38 -7.44
C PHE A 173 7.06 0.47 -8.23
N ILE A 174 7.25 1.62 -8.88
CA ILE A 174 8.48 1.96 -9.55
C ILE A 174 9.41 2.54 -8.49
N HIS A 175 10.51 1.84 -8.20
CA HIS A 175 11.43 2.23 -7.13
C HIS A 175 12.46 3.22 -7.65
N LEU A 176 12.22 4.50 -7.44
CA LEU A 176 13.06 5.58 -7.95
C LEU A 176 14.48 5.56 -7.34
N SER A 177 14.64 5.07 -6.12
CA SER A 177 15.95 4.82 -5.51
C SER A 177 16.80 3.83 -6.31
N ARG A 178 16.21 2.77 -6.88
CA ARG A 178 16.93 1.77 -7.68
C ARG A 178 17.50 2.34 -8.98
N TRP A 179 16.91 3.40 -9.50
CA TRP A 179 17.42 4.06 -10.70
C TRP A 179 18.78 4.71 -10.47
N LEU A 180 19.07 5.16 -9.23
CA LEU A 180 20.40 5.64 -8.82
C LEU A 180 21.46 4.54 -8.92
N GLU A 181 21.06 3.28 -8.72
CA GLU A 181 21.89 2.08 -8.81
C GLU A 181 21.90 1.46 -10.22
N LYS A 182 21.34 2.17 -11.22
CA LYS A 182 21.19 1.72 -12.61
C LYS A 182 20.30 0.48 -12.78
N GLN A 183 19.49 0.14 -11.79
CA GLN A 183 18.45 -0.87 -11.90
C GLN A 183 17.13 -0.19 -12.27
N VAL A 184 16.54 -0.58 -13.40
CA VAL A 184 15.35 0.07 -13.97
C VAL A 184 14.30 -0.99 -14.25
N GLU A 185 13.06 -0.72 -13.85
CA GLU A 185 11.92 -1.61 -14.03
C GLU A 185 11.56 -1.77 -15.53
N ALA A 186 10.96 -2.92 -15.84
CA ALA A 186 10.49 -3.21 -17.20
C ALA A 186 9.49 -2.15 -17.69
N GLY A 187 9.68 -1.67 -18.93
CA GLY A 187 8.85 -0.63 -19.54
C GLY A 187 9.32 0.81 -19.26
N TRP A 188 10.31 1.01 -18.39
CA TRP A 188 11.01 2.28 -18.26
C TRP A 188 12.31 2.25 -19.05
N GLU A 189 12.44 3.15 -20.01
CA GLU A 189 13.58 3.20 -20.92
C GLU A 189 14.34 4.53 -20.81
N ALA A 190 15.54 4.53 -21.36
CA ALA A 190 16.33 5.75 -21.52
C ALA A 190 15.59 6.70 -22.48
N ILE A 191 15.60 8.00 -22.22
CA ILE A 191 14.82 8.96 -23.01
C ILE A 191 15.22 8.97 -24.50
N GLU A 192 16.47 8.58 -24.78
CA GLU A 192 17.04 8.48 -26.12
C GLU A 192 16.35 7.40 -26.97
N THR A 193 15.80 6.36 -26.36
CA THR A 193 15.05 5.31 -27.09
C THR A 193 13.64 5.78 -27.43
N LEU A 194 13.02 6.55 -26.53
CA LEU A 194 11.63 7.00 -26.66
C LEU A 194 11.47 8.23 -27.56
N ILE A 195 12.40 9.19 -27.48
CA ILE A 195 12.34 10.45 -28.23
C ILE A 195 13.68 10.67 -28.95
N PRO A 196 13.83 10.14 -30.18
CA PRO A 196 15.10 10.21 -30.90
C PRO A 196 15.52 11.63 -31.30
N SER A 197 14.57 12.58 -31.35
CA SER A 197 14.78 13.93 -31.89
C SER A 197 15.71 14.80 -31.04
N PRO A 198 16.84 15.32 -31.58
CA PRO A 198 17.76 16.21 -30.86
C PRO A 198 17.12 17.51 -30.37
N ALA A 199 16.11 18.04 -31.06
CA ALA A 199 15.43 19.28 -30.68
C ALA A 199 14.69 19.15 -29.33
N VAL A 200 14.10 17.98 -29.06
CA VAL A 200 13.45 17.69 -27.78
C VAL A 200 14.51 17.49 -26.68
N ARG A 201 15.70 16.99 -27.00
CA ARG A 201 16.81 16.84 -26.04
C ARG A 201 17.31 18.17 -25.47
N TRP A 202 17.27 19.25 -26.26
CA TRP A 202 17.64 20.60 -25.80
C TRP A 202 16.58 21.21 -24.87
N ASP A 203 15.30 20.89 -25.07
CA ASP A 203 14.18 21.30 -24.19
C ASP A 203 14.09 20.42 -22.92
N LEU A 204 14.57 19.18 -23.04
CA LEU A 204 14.83 18.22 -21.95
C LEU A 204 16.13 18.50 -21.22
N ALA A 205 16.95 19.48 -21.62
CA ALA A 205 18.04 19.95 -20.78
C ALA A 205 17.39 20.62 -19.57
N PHE A 206 17.05 19.80 -18.57
CA PHE A 206 16.62 20.18 -17.23
C PHE A 206 17.69 21.11 -16.69
N ARG A 207 17.60 22.41 -17.03
CA ARG A 207 18.71 23.37 -16.99
C ARG A 207 19.52 23.11 -15.73
N SER A 208 20.66 22.45 -15.89
CA SER A 208 21.65 22.37 -14.84
C SER A 208 22.10 23.80 -14.69
N GLN A 209 21.65 24.48 -13.63
CA GLN A 209 22.46 25.57 -13.13
C GLN A 209 23.86 25.00 -12.95
N ASP A 210 24.87 25.70 -13.48
CA ASP A 210 26.26 25.28 -13.48
C ASP A 210 26.64 24.73 -12.09
N ASN A 211 27.07 23.45 -12.03
CA ASN A 211 27.34 22.58 -10.87
C ASN A 211 26.21 21.68 -10.31
N ALA A 212 25.04 21.56 -10.93
CA ALA A 212 24.06 20.55 -10.54
C ALA A 212 24.42 19.14 -11.06
N PRO A 213 24.16 18.06 -10.28
CA PRO A 213 24.35 16.69 -10.75
C PRO A 213 23.47 16.41 -11.97
N VAL A 214 24.01 15.64 -12.94
CA VAL A 214 23.30 15.25 -14.15
C VAL A 214 22.06 14.42 -13.74
N PRO A 215 20.84 14.81 -14.15
CA PRO A 215 19.63 14.08 -13.78
C PRO A 215 19.61 12.70 -14.42
N ILE A 216 19.11 11.71 -13.68
CA ILE A 216 18.72 10.42 -14.27
C ILE A 216 17.37 10.61 -14.93
N LEU A 217 17.33 10.39 -16.26
CA LEU A 217 16.13 10.53 -17.07
C LEU A 217 15.65 9.15 -17.52
N ARG A 218 14.41 8.83 -17.17
CA ARG A 218 13.72 7.64 -17.69
C ARG A 218 12.33 8.02 -18.14
N GLY A 219 11.85 7.35 -19.18
CA GLY A 219 10.48 7.51 -19.63
C GLY A 219 9.78 6.18 -19.83
N GLN A 220 8.46 6.26 -19.90
CA GLN A 220 7.60 5.14 -20.22
C GLN A 220 6.52 5.60 -21.20
N LEU A 221 6.28 4.78 -22.22
CA LEU A 221 5.17 4.97 -23.16
C LEU A 221 3.85 4.62 -22.48
N LEU A 222 2.85 5.46 -22.69
CA LEU A 222 1.48 5.24 -22.20
C LEU A 222 0.55 4.80 -23.34
N ASP A 223 1.12 4.09 -24.32
CA ASP A 223 0.44 3.66 -25.53
C ASP A 223 -0.74 2.74 -25.20
N HIS A 224 -1.87 2.95 -25.88
CA HIS A 224 -3.11 2.18 -25.75
C HIS A 224 -3.80 2.19 -24.37
N GLN A 225 -3.20 2.80 -23.35
CA GLN A 225 -3.78 2.94 -22.01
C GLN A 225 -4.67 4.17 -21.87
N LEU A 226 -4.53 5.11 -22.79
CA LEU A 226 -5.38 6.28 -22.94
C LEU A 226 -5.97 6.27 -24.35
N ASN A 227 -7.23 6.72 -24.49
CA ASN A 227 -7.88 6.84 -25.79
C ASN A 227 -7.37 8.09 -26.55
N LEU A 228 -6.12 8.00 -27.03
CA LEU A 228 -5.37 9.11 -27.63
C LEU A 228 -5.55 9.19 -29.16
N GLN A 229 -6.58 8.56 -29.74
CA GLN A 229 -6.88 8.59 -31.18
C GLN A 229 -5.67 8.27 -32.09
N GLY A 230 -4.80 7.34 -31.65
CA GLY A 230 -3.60 6.94 -32.40
C GLY A 230 -2.35 7.78 -32.13
N GLN A 231 -2.42 8.75 -31.21
CA GLN A 231 -1.25 9.47 -30.72
C GLN A 231 -0.59 8.75 -29.54
N SER A 232 0.73 8.71 -29.52
CA SER A 232 1.53 8.19 -28.41
C SER A 232 2.03 9.31 -27.51
N ILE A 233 2.07 9.07 -26.21
CA ILE A 233 2.68 9.98 -25.23
C ILE A 233 3.64 9.23 -24.31
N ALA A 234 4.69 9.91 -23.87
CA ALA A 234 5.62 9.41 -22.87
C ALA A 234 5.50 10.20 -21.57
N LEU A 235 5.43 9.49 -20.45
CA LEU A 235 5.72 10.04 -19.12
C LEU A 235 7.22 9.97 -18.88
N VAL A 236 7.84 11.13 -18.65
CA VAL A 236 9.27 11.27 -18.41
C VAL A 236 9.49 11.74 -16.99
N ILE A 237 10.33 11.00 -16.25
CA ILE A 237 10.72 11.30 -14.88
C ILE A 237 12.21 11.65 -14.88
N ALA A 238 12.51 12.81 -14.30
CA ALA A 238 13.86 13.24 -14.00
C ALA A 238 14.11 13.18 -12.50
N LEU A 239 15.21 12.51 -12.13
CA LEU A 239 15.66 12.38 -10.75
C LEU A 239 17.01 13.07 -10.57
N THR A 240 17.10 13.91 -9.55
CA THR A 240 18.37 14.43 -9.04
C THR A 240 18.48 14.14 -7.55
N SER A 241 19.62 13.60 -7.13
CA SER A 241 19.91 13.43 -5.70
C SER A 241 19.98 14.82 -5.05
N SER A 242 19.11 15.07 -4.08
CA SER A 242 19.12 16.33 -3.32
C SER A 242 19.35 16.01 -1.85
N ASP A 243 20.60 16.09 -1.38
CA ASP A 243 21.01 15.68 -0.02
C ASP A 243 20.62 14.23 0.38
N ASN A 244 21.11 13.74 1.54
CA ASN A 244 21.12 12.30 1.87
C ASN A 244 19.74 11.67 2.16
N GLN A 245 18.62 12.42 2.12
CA GLN A 245 17.31 11.89 2.53
C GLN A 245 16.13 12.26 1.62
N ARG A 246 16.35 13.00 0.52
CA ARG A 246 15.28 13.40 -0.39
C ARG A 246 15.70 13.29 -1.85
N LEU A 247 14.77 12.87 -2.71
CA LEU A 247 14.94 12.97 -4.15
C LEU A 247 14.22 14.20 -4.68
N ASP A 248 14.89 14.94 -5.55
CA ASP A 248 14.29 16.01 -6.33
C ASP A 248 13.77 15.40 -7.64
N ILE A 249 12.45 15.48 -7.83
CA ILE A 249 11.69 14.78 -8.86
C ILE A 249 10.99 15.79 -9.75
N GLN A 250 11.10 15.59 -11.06
CA GLN A 250 10.34 16.35 -12.06
C GLN A 250 9.70 15.40 -13.06
N ALA A 251 8.38 15.51 -13.21
CA ALA A 251 7.59 14.71 -14.13
C ALA A 251 7.04 15.55 -15.28
N ARG A 252 7.14 15.03 -16.50
CA ARG A 252 6.69 15.68 -17.73
C ARG A 252 5.98 14.71 -18.66
N LEU A 253 5.05 15.22 -19.46
CA LEU A 253 4.44 14.49 -20.58
C LEU A 253 4.92 15.08 -21.90
N TYR A 254 5.28 14.20 -22.82
CA TYR A 254 5.69 14.55 -24.19
C TYR A 254 4.92 13.74 -25.22
N PRO A 255 4.61 14.31 -26.39
CA PRO A 255 4.16 13.55 -27.54
C PRO A 255 5.31 12.70 -28.08
N VAL A 256 5.01 11.48 -28.53
CA VAL A 256 5.97 10.54 -29.11
C VAL A 256 5.57 10.22 -30.56
N GLY A 257 6.57 9.93 -31.40
CA GLY A 257 6.37 9.65 -32.82
C GLY A 257 6.33 10.92 -33.66
N SER A 258 5.33 11.03 -34.55
CA SER A 258 5.21 12.14 -35.51
C SER A 258 4.45 13.35 -34.98
N ALA A 259 3.78 13.23 -33.83
CA ALA A 259 3.01 14.32 -33.24
C ALA A 259 3.92 15.38 -32.61
N LYS A 260 3.60 16.67 -32.85
CA LYS A 260 4.38 17.81 -32.32
C LYS A 260 3.83 18.39 -31.02
N TYR A 261 2.56 18.12 -30.72
CA TYR A 261 1.84 18.71 -29.60
C TYR A 261 1.04 17.64 -28.87
N LEU A 262 0.81 17.84 -27.58
CA LEU A 262 -0.05 16.99 -26.77
C LEU A 262 -1.51 17.17 -27.15
N PRO A 263 -2.36 16.15 -26.93
CA PRO A 263 -3.80 16.32 -27.00
C PRO A 263 -4.27 17.44 -26.08
N PRO A 264 -5.27 18.23 -26.48
CA PRO A 264 -5.89 19.23 -25.61
C PRO A 264 -6.55 18.55 -24.42
N HIS A 265 -6.58 19.22 -23.27
CA HIS A 265 -7.19 18.74 -22.02
C HIS A 265 -6.53 17.52 -21.37
N LEU A 266 -5.34 17.12 -21.85
CA LEU A 266 -4.53 16.12 -21.19
C LEU A 266 -4.04 16.66 -19.84
N LYS A 267 -4.30 15.95 -18.76
CA LYS A 267 -3.93 16.33 -17.39
C LYS A 267 -2.82 15.45 -16.85
N ILE A 268 -1.89 16.04 -16.11
CA ILE A 268 -0.94 15.35 -15.23
C ILE A 268 -1.18 15.83 -13.80
N MET A 269 -1.26 14.90 -12.84
CA MET A 269 -1.59 15.18 -11.44
C MET A 269 -0.69 14.38 -10.51
N LEU A 270 -0.17 15.01 -9.45
CA LEU A 270 0.48 14.32 -8.35
C LEU A 270 -0.55 13.93 -7.30
N LEU A 271 -0.57 12.65 -6.93
CA LEU A 271 -1.45 12.10 -5.91
C LEU A 271 -0.64 11.64 -4.70
N SER A 272 -1.22 11.82 -3.50
CA SER A 272 -0.75 11.23 -2.26
C SER A 272 -0.98 9.72 -2.25
N GLU A 273 -0.49 9.06 -1.20
CA GLU A 273 -0.74 7.64 -0.91
C GLU A 273 -2.25 7.35 -0.81
N THR A 274 -3.01 8.29 -0.22
CA THR A 274 -4.48 8.24 -0.09
C THR A 274 -5.23 8.50 -1.41
N GLY A 275 -4.53 8.77 -2.51
CA GLY A 275 -5.13 9.03 -3.82
C GLY A 275 -5.68 10.46 -4.01
N GLU A 276 -5.45 11.36 -3.04
CA GLU A 276 -5.83 12.77 -3.13
C GLU A 276 -4.79 13.59 -3.90
N VAL A 277 -5.21 14.68 -4.54
CA VAL A 277 -4.28 15.55 -5.26
C VAL A 277 -3.41 16.32 -4.27
N VAL A 278 -2.09 16.15 -4.36
CA VAL A 278 -1.16 16.86 -3.49
C VAL A 278 -1.22 18.34 -3.80
N ALA A 279 -1.34 19.18 -2.77
CA ALA A 279 -1.29 20.64 -2.91
C ALA A 279 0.09 21.20 -2.49
N THR A 280 0.46 22.34 -3.06
CA THR A 280 1.59 23.14 -2.60
C THR A 280 1.30 23.75 -1.23
N LYS A 281 2.32 24.35 -0.59
CA LYS A 281 2.15 25.11 0.66
C LYS A 281 1.15 26.27 0.55
N SER A 282 0.87 26.77 -0.66
CA SER A 282 -0.11 27.82 -0.92
C SER A 282 -1.51 27.28 -1.23
N GLY A 283 -1.73 25.96 -1.14
CA GLY A 283 -3.02 25.31 -1.42
C GLY A 283 -3.30 25.09 -2.90
N GLU A 284 -2.33 25.31 -3.79
CA GLU A 284 -2.51 25.05 -5.22
C GLU A 284 -2.29 23.56 -5.52
N PRO A 285 -3.20 22.87 -6.23
CA PRO A 285 -2.99 21.48 -6.59
C PRO A 285 -1.77 21.31 -7.51
N LEU A 286 -0.96 20.28 -7.27
CA LEU A 286 0.12 19.87 -8.15
C LEU A 286 -0.47 19.13 -9.36
N MET A 287 -0.96 19.93 -10.30
CA MET A 287 -1.47 19.46 -11.58
C MET A 287 -1.12 20.42 -12.73
N SER A 288 -1.18 19.92 -13.95
CA SER A 288 -1.06 20.71 -15.17
C SER A 288 -1.96 20.12 -16.26
N GLU A 289 -2.52 20.98 -17.12
CA GLU A 289 -3.41 20.61 -18.22
C GLU A 289 -2.92 21.20 -19.54
N SER A 290 -2.92 20.38 -20.59
CA SER A 290 -2.54 20.76 -21.95
C SER A 290 -3.59 21.65 -22.60
N ARG A 291 -3.15 22.76 -23.19
CA ARG A 291 -4.02 23.75 -23.84
C ARG A 291 -4.27 23.40 -25.30
N GLN A 292 -5.45 23.79 -25.78
CA GLN A 292 -5.79 23.70 -27.20
C GLN A 292 -5.13 24.81 -28.03
N TYR A 293 -5.04 26.03 -27.48
CA TYR A 293 -4.45 27.18 -28.19
C TYR A 293 -3.75 28.17 -27.25
N PRO A 294 -2.45 28.48 -27.45
CA PRO A 294 -1.53 27.74 -28.33
C PRO A 294 -1.33 26.30 -27.83
N PRO A 295 -1.17 25.32 -28.73
CA PRO A 295 -1.04 23.91 -28.33
C PRO A 295 0.28 23.66 -27.60
N ASP A 296 0.24 22.89 -26.53
CA ASP A 296 1.41 22.59 -25.71
C ASP A 296 2.24 21.43 -26.30
N SER A 297 3.55 21.64 -26.46
CA SER A 297 4.50 20.59 -26.86
C SER A 297 4.89 19.67 -25.69
N PHE A 298 4.66 20.12 -24.46
CA PHE A 298 4.78 19.34 -23.22
C PHE A 298 3.97 19.99 -22.10
N ILE A 299 3.61 19.21 -21.09
CA ILE A 299 3.13 19.73 -19.80
C ILE A 299 3.95 19.10 -18.67
N GLN A 300 4.00 19.77 -17.52
CA GLN A 300 4.83 19.33 -16.40
C GLN A 300 4.21 19.63 -15.05
N LEU A 301 4.53 18.80 -14.07
CA LEU A 301 4.34 19.16 -12.67
C LEU A 301 5.40 20.16 -12.23
N ARG A 302 5.06 21.04 -11.28
CA ARG A 302 6.08 21.82 -10.58
C ARG A 302 7.02 20.83 -9.88
N ARG A 303 8.32 21.12 -9.95
CA ARG A 303 9.37 20.30 -9.32
C ARG A 303 9.09 20.14 -7.83
N PHE A 304 9.24 18.92 -7.32
CA PHE A 304 8.96 18.58 -5.93
C PHE A 304 10.06 17.71 -5.35
N LYS A 305 10.30 17.87 -4.04
CA LYS A 305 11.21 17.02 -3.27
C LYS A 305 10.40 16.00 -2.50
N TYR A 306 10.82 14.75 -2.52
CA TYR A 306 10.10 13.66 -1.87
C TYR A 306 11.03 12.86 -0.95
N PRO A 307 10.62 12.51 0.29
CA PRO A 307 11.44 11.72 1.21
C PRO A 307 11.61 10.28 0.73
N LEU A 308 12.77 9.67 1.04
CA LEU A 308 12.99 8.23 0.88
C LEU A 308 12.01 7.43 1.76
N GLY A 309 11.58 6.27 1.28
CA GLY A 309 10.65 5.34 1.92
C GLY A 309 9.18 5.72 1.80
N LYS A 310 8.86 6.86 1.17
CA LYS A 310 7.47 7.32 0.95
C LYS A 310 7.01 7.03 -0.48
N ARG A 311 5.68 6.97 -0.66
CA ARG A 311 5.03 6.62 -1.91
C ARG A 311 4.22 7.78 -2.44
N PHE A 312 4.13 7.90 -3.76
CA PHE A 312 3.22 8.83 -4.42
C PHE A 312 2.77 8.24 -5.74
N SER A 313 1.71 8.79 -6.31
CA SER A 313 1.25 8.37 -7.62
C SER A 313 1.20 9.54 -8.59
N ILE A 314 1.51 9.28 -9.85
CA ILE A 314 1.26 10.25 -10.93
C ILE A 314 0.10 9.71 -11.76
N ARG A 315 -0.95 10.51 -11.86
CA ARG A 315 -2.10 10.21 -12.70
C ARG A 315 -2.07 11.09 -13.95
N VAL A 316 -2.26 10.44 -15.09
CA VAL A 316 -2.44 11.08 -16.39
C VAL A 316 -3.86 10.81 -16.85
N ALA A 317 -4.59 11.85 -17.22
CA ALA A 317 -6.02 11.73 -17.57
C ALA A 317 -6.37 12.51 -18.83
N LEU A 318 -7.27 11.96 -19.64
CA LEU A 318 -7.87 12.60 -20.80
C LEU A 318 -9.35 12.22 -20.88
N GLY A 319 -10.25 13.15 -20.57
CA GLY A 319 -11.67 12.86 -20.42
C GLY A 319 -11.91 11.86 -19.28
N GLU A 320 -12.65 10.78 -19.56
CA GLU A 320 -12.94 9.70 -18.61
C GLU A 320 -11.81 8.65 -18.50
N ALA A 321 -10.87 8.65 -19.45
CA ALA A 321 -9.75 7.71 -19.43
C ALA A 321 -8.63 8.26 -18.52
N SER A 322 -8.11 7.41 -17.63
CA SER A 322 -6.94 7.75 -16.84
C SER A 322 -6.01 6.57 -16.68
N VAL A 323 -4.73 6.88 -16.53
CA VAL A 323 -3.67 5.93 -16.23
C VAL A 323 -2.89 6.46 -15.04
N THR A 324 -2.64 5.59 -14.07
CA THR A 324 -1.88 5.93 -12.86
C THR A 324 -0.58 5.12 -12.83
N ARG A 325 0.48 5.74 -12.32
CA ARG A 325 1.75 5.10 -12.01
C ARG A 325 2.10 5.35 -10.56
N ASP A 326 2.36 4.27 -9.84
CA ASP A 326 2.71 4.28 -8.43
C ASP A 326 4.23 4.24 -8.28
N PHE A 327 4.77 5.17 -7.48
CA PHE A 327 6.20 5.34 -7.26
C PHE A 327 6.54 5.18 -5.78
N MET A 328 7.68 4.54 -5.52
CA MET A 328 8.32 4.50 -4.21
C MET A 328 9.67 5.18 -4.32
N VAL A 329 9.95 6.10 -3.40
CA VAL A 329 11.19 6.89 -3.37
C VAL A 329 12.24 6.18 -2.55
#